data_AF-A0A7C7WUU5-F1
#
_entry.id   AF-A0A7C7WUU5-F1
#
_cell.length_a   1.000
_cell.length_b   1.000
_cell.length_c   1.000
_cell.angle_alpha   90.00
_cell.angle_beta   90.00
_cell.angle_gamma   90.00
#
_symmetry.space_group_name_H-M   'P 1'
#
loop_
_entity.id
_entity.type
_entity.pdbx_description
1 polymer ?
#
loop_
_entity_poly.entity_id
_entity_poly.type
_entity_poly.pdbx_seq_one_letter_code
_entity_poly.pdbx_strand_id
1 'polypeptide(L)'
;MTALGFSEKYKDYIRDVGARLYWPEPSQQELLNSLPVYNGSHDYTADWVYVALPEWAVDLSADGKGILVDISACKNASNPDWRETNWWAAAFHYLNGSAERQAEIALGKPLHSYSFRMPNSHADLYEYAWFNRILLFLRRWAAHENGISEEQAFPVKPDGTFLLTHDVDYIKKTLPLIIKKSVFDVMRFFKSLASLKIGEAFQTAFKAIQFALTPRRYNLFSHIVELEKSAGYTSVFNFYPGRSVSKKSWLLDPSYSLEDVAGAIAYLEEEGCEIGLHPTYGCWENGKLYNEQKALLDKYLKTPTESVRQHWLRFSWQSTWEAQRLADLKRDTTLLWNDRPGFRNSTALWFSPLDDGEVMDGFQALPTAIMDSHFFDYTTADEQTQFARLKHYLDEVRFVGGEIAIVWHHRVFHPETGWGGLYEKLLNYIKLADDEKR
;
A
#
# COMPACT_ATOMS: atom_id res chain seq x y z
N MET A 1 -18.46 12.28 10.53
CA MET A 1 -17.97 10.97 10.07
C MET A 1 -18.82 9.92 10.73
N THR A 2 -19.53 9.13 9.95
CA THR A 2 -20.21 7.91 10.41
C THR A 2 -19.43 6.75 9.80
N ALA A 3 -19.05 5.75 10.61
CA ALA A 3 -18.51 4.53 10.05
C ALA A 3 -19.63 3.88 9.22
N LEU A 4 -19.41 3.68 7.93
CA LEU A 4 -20.38 2.98 7.09
C LEU A 4 -20.52 1.56 7.65
N GLY A 5 -21.73 1.19 8.06
CA GLY A 5 -22.08 -0.18 8.40
C GLY A 5 -22.25 -1.01 7.14
N PHE A 6 -22.07 -2.32 7.25
CA PHE A 6 -22.40 -3.22 6.16
C PHE A 6 -23.91 -3.20 5.89
N SER A 7 -24.27 -3.27 4.62
CA SER A 7 -25.63 -3.50 4.15
C SER A 7 -25.56 -4.36 2.90
N GLU A 8 -26.65 -5.07 2.59
CA GLU A 8 -26.70 -6.00 1.47
C GLU A 8 -26.32 -5.37 0.12
N LYS A 9 -26.55 -4.05 -0.04
CA LYS A 9 -26.15 -3.32 -1.26
C LYS A 9 -24.65 -3.38 -1.55
N TYR A 10 -23.80 -3.59 -0.53
CA TYR A 10 -22.35 -3.66 -0.70
C TYR A 10 -21.84 -5.04 -1.13
N LYS A 11 -22.70 -6.07 -1.19
CA LYS A 11 -22.31 -7.38 -1.73
C LYS A 11 -21.89 -7.26 -3.20
N ASP A 12 -22.63 -6.49 -3.97
CA ASP A 12 -22.39 -6.26 -5.40
C ASP A 12 -21.04 -5.57 -5.60
N TYR A 13 -20.80 -4.51 -4.83
CA TYR A 13 -19.50 -3.82 -4.82
C TYR A 13 -18.31 -4.74 -4.53
N ILE A 14 -18.40 -5.63 -3.53
CA ILE A 14 -17.32 -6.58 -3.21
C ILE A 14 -17.12 -7.59 -4.34
N ARG A 15 -18.22 -8.07 -4.94
CA ARG A 15 -18.17 -8.99 -6.08
C ARG A 15 -17.51 -8.31 -7.28
N ASP A 16 -17.83 -7.05 -7.56
CA ASP A 16 -17.23 -6.30 -8.66
C ASP A 16 -15.72 -6.11 -8.47
N VAL A 17 -15.27 -5.82 -7.25
CA VAL A 17 -13.83 -5.74 -6.94
C VAL A 17 -13.14 -7.10 -7.15
N GLY A 18 -13.76 -8.19 -6.73
CA GLY A 18 -13.22 -9.54 -6.94
C GLY A 18 -13.27 -10.04 -8.38
N ALA A 19 -14.22 -9.54 -9.19
CA ALA A 19 -14.44 -9.99 -10.56
C ALA A 19 -13.22 -9.75 -11.44
N ARG A 20 -12.43 -8.72 -11.15
CA ARG A 20 -11.21 -8.41 -11.90
C ARG A 20 -10.23 -9.59 -11.98
N LEU A 21 -10.07 -10.38 -10.91
CA LEU A 21 -9.07 -11.46 -10.85
C LEU A 21 -9.66 -12.84 -10.54
N TYR A 22 -10.70 -12.94 -9.72
CA TYR A 22 -11.11 -14.21 -9.13
C TYR A 22 -12.32 -14.85 -9.82
N TRP A 23 -13.19 -14.04 -10.43
CA TRP A 23 -14.42 -14.47 -11.13
C TRP A 23 -14.85 -13.48 -12.24
N PRO A 24 -14.07 -13.34 -13.33
CA PRO A 24 -14.33 -12.35 -14.37
C PRO A 24 -15.63 -12.56 -15.14
N GLU A 25 -16.15 -13.79 -15.20
CA GLU A 25 -17.35 -14.09 -15.98
C GLU A 25 -18.64 -13.94 -15.14
N PRO A 26 -19.72 -13.38 -15.70
CA PRO A 26 -21.00 -13.24 -14.99
C PRO A 26 -21.53 -14.56 -14.41
N SER A 27 -21.38 -15.68 -15.13
CA SER A 27 -21.80 -17.01 -14.65
C SER A 27 -21.07 -17.47 -13.38
N GLN A 28 -19.85 -16.97 -13.15
CA GLN A 28 -19.07 -17.28 -11.94
C GLN A 28 -19.57 -16.49 -10.73
N GLN A 29 -20.04 -15.26 -10.97
CA GLN A 29 -20.70 -14.45 -9.94
C GLN A 29 -22.04 -15.06 -9.49
N GLU A 30 -22.74 -15.74 -10.40
CA GLU A 30 -23.97 -16.47 -10.07
C GLU A 30 -23.71 -17.61 -9.06
N LEU A 31 -22.58 -18.32 -9.17
CA LEU A 31 -22.19 -19.35 -8.19
C LEU A 31 -22.01 -18.77 -6.78
N LEU A 32 -21.53 -17.53 -6.67
CA LEU A 32 -21.38 -16.85 -5.38
C LEU A 32 -22.73 -16.45 -4.79
N ASN A 33 -23.75 -16.20 -5.62
CA ASN A 33 -25.09 -15.81 -5.15
C ASN A 33 -25.82 -16.95 -4.45
N SER A 34 -25.53 -18.20 -4.81
CA SER A 34 -26.12 -19.37 -4.18
C SER A 34 -25.51 -19.71 -2.82
N LEU A 35 -24.41 -19.06 -2.42
CA LEU A 35 -23.76 -19.36 -1.16
C LEU A 35 -24.68 -19.05 0.03
N PRO A 36 -24.85 -20.00 0.97
CA PRO A 36 -25.66 -19.78 2.17
C PRO A 36 -24.88 -18.97 3.22
N VAL A 37 -24.39 -17.79 2.83
CA VAL A 37 -23.67 -16.89 3.73
C VAL A 37 -24.63 -16.37 4.78
N TYR A 38 -24.24 -16.52 6.05
CA TYR A 38 -25.01 -16.00 7.18
C TYR A 38 -25.33 -14.52 6.99
N ASN A 39 -26.62 -14.18 7.07
CA ASN A 39 -27.10 -12.82 6.96
C ASN A 39 -27.51 -12.31 8.35
N GLY A 40 -26.56 -11.69 9.03
CA GLY A 40 -26.77 -10.96 10.28
C GLY A 40 -26.01 -9.65 10.22
N SER A 41 -26.63 -8.56 10.67
CA SER A 41 -25.99 -7.26 10.82
C SER A 41 -25.82 -6.95 12.31
N HIS A 42 -24.58 -6.75 12.73
CA HIS A 42 -24.25 -6.11 13.99
C HIS A 42 -23.52 -4.81 13.69
N ASP A 43 -23.61 -3.84 14.60
CA ASP A 43 -22.81 -2.64 14.52
C ASP A 43 -21.33 -3.02 14.52
N TYR A 44 -20.55 -2.39 13.65
CA TYR A 44 -19.10 -2.64 13.57
C TYR A 44 -18.45 -2.35 14.93
N THR A 45 -17.61 -3.28 15.41
CA THR A 45 -17.08 -3.24 16.78
C THR A 45 -15.61 -2.88 16.88
N ALA A 46 -14.82 -3.15 15.83
CA ALA A 46 -13.35 -3.13 15.82
C ALA A 46 -12.68 -4.14 16.78
N ASP A 47 -13.42 -5.18 17.17
CA ASP A 47 -12.91 -6.34 17.88
C ASP A 47 -12.80 -7.52 16.91
N TRP A 48 -11.72 -8.30 17.00
CA TRP A 48 -11.36 -9.24 15.95
C TRP A 48 -11.20 -10.67 16.49
N VAL A 49 -11.62 -11.64 15.69
CA VAL A 49 -11.53 -13.06 16.00
C VAL A 49 -11.09 -13.85 14.78
N TYR A 50 -10.30 -14.90 14.99
CA TYR A 50 -9.96 -15.84 13.94
C TYR A 50 -11.08 -16.86 13.75
N VAL A 51 -11.52 -17.02 12.50
CA VAL A 51 -12.51 -18.03 12.08
C VAL A 51 -11.77 -19.17 11.41
N ALA A 52 -11.80 -20.36 12.02
CA ALA A 52 -11.19 -21.55 11.46
C ALA A 52 -11.92 -21.98 10.17
N LEU A 53 -11.15 -22.35 9.15
CA LEU A 53 -11.68 -22.81 7.87
C LEU A 53 -11.85 -24.33 7.85
N PRO A 54 -12.77 -24.87 7.04
CA PRO A 54 -12.93 -26.31 6.86
C PRO A 54 -11.70 -26.94 6.19
N GLU A 55 -11.53 -28.25 6.32
CA GLU A 55 -10.36 -29.00 5.83
C GLU A 55 -10.05 -28.74 4.35
N TRP A 56 -11.08 -28.61 3.50
CA TRP A 56 -10.93 -28.35 2.06
C TRP A 56 -10.50 -26.89 1.73
N ALA A 57 -10.42 -26.00 2.71
CA ALA A 57 -9.97 -24.62 2.55
C ALA A 57 -8.88 -24.21 3.56
N VAL A 58 -8.32 -25.15 4.32
CA VAL A 58 -7.43 -24.82 5.44
C VAL A 58 -6.16 -24.10 4.98
N ASP A 59 -5.70 -24.33 3.74
CA ASP A 59 -4.58 -23.64 3.10
C ASP A 59 -4.81 -22.13 2.93
N LEU A 60 -6.06 -21.65 2.91
CA LEU A 60 -6.39 -20.23 2.88
C LEU A 60 -6.27 -19.54 4.24
N SER A 61 -6.04 -20.31 5.30
CA SER A 61 -5.77 -19.79 6.65
C SER A 61 -4.39 -19.16 6.71
N ALA A 62 -4.23 -18.09 7.50
CA ALA A 62 -2.89 -17.57 7.80
C ALA A 62 -2.37 -18.18 9.10
N ASP A 63 -1.13 -18.69 9.08
CA ASP A 63 -0.44 -19.33 10.21
C ASP A 63 -1.26 -20.43 10.91
N GLY A 64 -2.16 -21.10 10.18
CA GLY A 64 -3.04 -22.13 10.73
C GLY A 64 -4.11 -21.62 11.71
N LYS A 65 -4.28 -20.30 11.87
CA LYS A 65 -5.26 -19.70 12.79
C LYS A 65 -6.65 -19.56 12.19
N GLY A 66 -6.75 -19.46 10.87
CA GLY A 66 -7.99 -19.19 10.13
C GLY A 66 -7.92 -17.85 9.39
N ILE A 67 -9.08 -17.25 9.14
CA ILE A 67 -9.20 -15.88 8.63
C ILE A 67 -9.63 -14.95 9.76
N LEU A 68 -8.92 -13.83 9.93
CA LEU A 68 -9.24 -12.82 10.91
C LEU A 68 -10.43 -11.97 10.42
N VAL A 69 -11.48 -11.83 11.22
CA VAL A 69 -12.68 -11.04 10.90
C VAL A 69 -13.12 -10.23 12.11
N ASP A 70 -13.90 -9.16 11.89
CA ASP A 70 -14.54 -8.44 12.98
C ASP A 70 -15.62 -9.31 13.62
N ILE A 71 -15.75 -9.27 14.94
CA ILE A 71 -16.72 -10.10 15.67
C ILE A 71 -18.16 -9.80 15.25
N SER A 72 -18.45 -8.61 14.72
CA SER A 72 -19.78 -8.26 14.18
C SER A 72 -20.17 -9.10 12.97
N ALA A 73 -19.21 -9.70 12.26
CA ALA A 73 -19.48 -10.63 11.17
C ALA A 73 -19.86 -12.03 11.67
N CYS A 74 -19.60 -12.37 12.94
CA CYS A 74 -19.85 -13.69 13.50
C CYS A 74 -21.18 -13.73 14.26
N LYS A 75 -21.98 -14.79 14.07
CA LYS A 75 -23.16 -15.03 14.92
C LYS A 75 -22.78 -15.30 16.39
N ASN A 76 -21.67 -15.99 16.63
CA ASN A 76 -21.13 -16.26 17.95
C ASN A 76 -19.61 -16.04 17.98
N ALA A 77 -19.18 -14.87 18.47
CA ALA A 77 -17.77 -14.51 18.54
C ALA A 77 -16.95 -15.34 19.54
N SER A 78 -17.58 -15.98 20.54
CA SER A 78 -16.86 -16.81 21.53
C SER A 78 -16.51 -18.21 21.00
N ASN A 79 -17.21 -18.66 19.96
CA ASN A 79 -16.95 -19.91 19.26
C ASN A 79 -17.31 -19.73 17.78
N PRO A 80 -16.46 -19.03 17.01
CA PRO A 80 -16.76 -18.69 15.62
C PRO A 80 -16.84 -19.92 14.73
N ASP A 81 -17.88 -19.99 13.90
CA ASP A 81 -18.07 -20.99 12.84
C ASP A 81 -18.08 -20.27 11.49
N TRP A 82 -17.34 -20.80 10.52
CA TRP A 82 -17.28 -20.25 9.17
C TRP A 82 -18.64 -20.27 8.46
N ARG A 83 -19.55 -21.20 8.79
CA ARG A 83 -20.92 -21.24 8.27
C ARG A 83 -21.81 -20.16 8.86
N GLU A 84 -21.50 -19.74 10.09
CA GLU A 84 -22.23 -18.70 10.82
C GLU A 84 -21.48 -17.35 10.78
N THR A 85 -20.64 -17.14 9.77
CA THR A 85 -19.89 -15.91 9.52
C THR A 85 -20.42 -15.20 8.27
N ASN A 86 -20.72 -13.92 8.39
CA ASN A 86 -21.09 -13.04 7.29
C ASN A 86 -19.82 -12.57 6.56
N TRP A 87 -19.33 -13.40 5.65
CA TRP A 87 -18.09 -13.14 4.89
C TRP A 87 -18.14 -11.88 4.02
N TRP A 88 -19.33 -11.49 3.56
CA TRP A 88 -19.51 -10.23 2.83
C TRP A 88 -19.32 -9.01 3.74
N ALA A 89 -19.86 -9.05 4.96
CA ALA A 89 -19.60 -8.02 5.95
C ALA A 89 -18.11 -7.95 6.33
N ALA A 90 -17.48 -9.11 6.57
CA ALA A 90 -16.05 -9.19 6.87
C ALA A 90 -15.18 -8.56 5.75
N ALA A 91 -15.45 -8.92 4.49
CA ALA A 91 -14.75 -8.33 3.35
C ALA A 91 -14.99 -6.81 3.22
N PHE A 92 -16.24 -6.36 3.43
CA PHE A 92 -16.57 -4.94 3.44
C PHE A 92 -15.76 -4.15 4.48
N HIS A 93 -15.66 -4.66 5.71
CA HIS A 93 -14.94 -3.96 6.78
C HIS A 93 -13.47 -3.70 6.45
N TYR A 94 -12.81 -4.66 5.78
CA TYR A 94 -11.46 -4.46 5.28
C TYR A 94 -11.41 -3.44 4.16
N LEU A 95 -12.18 -3.64 3.09
CA LEU A 95 -12.15 -2.80 1.89
C LEU A 95 -12.50 -1.33 2.20
N ASN A 96 -13.47 -1.11 3.09
CA ASN A 96 -13.91 0.21 3.54
C ASN A 96 -12.96 0.89 4.54
N GLY A 97 -11.99 0.15 5.09
CA GLY A 97 -11.12 0.64 6.16
C GLY A 97 -11.87 0.95 7.45
N SER A 98 -12.90 0.14 7.79
CA SER A 98 -13.81 0.42 8.91
C SER A 98 -13.09 0.62 10.24
N ALA A 99 -12.03 -0.16 10.51
CA ALA A 99 -11.22 -0.04 11.72
C ALA A 99 -10.60 1.36 11.87
N GLU A 100 -9.96 1.83 10.81
CA GLU A 100 -9.30 3.13 10.79
C GLU A 100 -10.34 4.26 10.85
N ARG A 101 -11.42 4.17 10.09
CA ARG A 101 -12.51 5.16 10.13
C ARG A 101 -13.11 5.28 11.53
N GLN A 102 -13.32 4.18 12.25
CA GLN A 102 -13.81 4.21 13.63
C GLN A 102 -12.78 4.86 14.57
N ALA A 103 -11.49 4.55 14.40
CA ALA A 103 -10.43 5.21 15.16
C ALA A 103 -10.36 6.72 14.90
N GLU A 104 -10.50 7.17 13.65
CA GLU A 104 -10.54 8.58 13.28
C GLU A 104 -11.75 9.31 13.88
N ILE A 105 -12.92 8.66 13.92
CA ILE A 105 -14.12 9.15 14.60
C ILE A 105 -13.86 9.32 16.10
N ALA A 106 -13.32 8.30 16.76
CA ALA A 106 -13.02 8.33 18.19
C ALA A 106 -11.98 9.41 18.54
N LEU A 107 -10.99 9.64 17.66
CA LEU A 107 -9.96 10.67 17.84
C LEU A 107 -10.42 12.08 17.41
N GLY A 108 -11.52 12.19 16.66
CA GLY A 108 -12.01 13.43 16.06
C GLY A 108 -11.08 14.03 14.98
N LYS A 109 -10.15 13.24 14.43
CA LYS A 109 -9.18 13.69 13.40
C LYS A 109 -8.59 12.52 12.62
N PRO A 110 -8.07 12.75 11.40
CA PRO A 110 -7.41 11.71 10.63
C PRO A 110 -6.14 11.15 11.29
N LEU A 111 -5.84 9.88 11.04
CA LEU A 111 -4.59 9.27 11.51
C LEU A 111 -3.39 9.75 10.73
N HIS A 112 -3.59 10.17 9.48
CA HIS A 112 -2.53 10.53 8.55
C HIS A 112 -1.50 9.41 8.39
N SER A 113 -1.97 8.17 8.33
CA SER A 113 -1.16 7.01 7.92
C SER A 113 -0.10 6.59 8.94
N TYR A 114 -0.38 6.74 10.23
CA TYR A 114 0.49 6.26 11.31
C TYR A 114 -0.18 5.15 12.11
N SER A 115 0.34 3.93 11.98
CA SER A 115 -0.22 2.72 12.60
C SER A 115 -0.13 2.73 14.12
N PHE A 116 0.84 3.41 14.73
CA PHE A 116 0.93 3.55 16.19
C PHE A 116 -0.27 4.27 16.83
N ARG A 117 -1.12 4.93 16.02
CA ARG A 117 -2.38 5.54 16.48
C ARG A 117 -3.55 4.55 16.49
N MET A 118 -3.36 3.37 15.92
CA MET A 118 -4.30 2.25 15.99
C MET A 118 -4.05 1.41 17.24
N PRO A 119 -5.07 0.71 17.76
CA PRO A 119 -4.88 -0.27 18.82
C PRO A 119 -3.84 -1.33 18.45
N ASN A 120 -2.97 -1.71 19.39
CA ASN A 120 -1.98 -2.78 19.15
C ASN A 120 -2.62 -4.14 18.82
N SER A 121 -3.87 -4.38 19.27
CA SER A 121 -4.65 -5.57 18.92
C SER A 121 -4.96 -5.67 17.41
N HIS A 122 -4.77 -4.59 16.65
CA HIS A 122 -5.00 -4.55 15.21
C HIS A 122 -3.74 -4.88 14.39
N ALA A 123 -2.62 -5.24 15.01
CA ALA A 123 -1.37 -5.49 14.31
C ALA A 123 -1.51 -6.56 13.20
N ASP A 124 -2.27 -7.63 13.48
CA ASP A 124 -2.51 -8.76 12.57
C ASP A 124 -3.39 -8.39 11.36
N LEU A 125 -4.16 -7.30 11.42
CA LEU A 125 -4.98 -6.84 10.29
C LEU A 125 -4.12 -6.51 9.07
N TYR A 126 -2.90 -6.05 9.30
CA TYR A 126 -2.05 -5.53 8.23
C TYR A 126 -1.02 -6.57 7.73
N GLU A 127 -0.96 -7.76 8.33
CA GLU A 127 0.05 -8.78 7.96
C GLU A 127 -0.32 -9.56 6.70
N TYR A 128 -1.63 -9.68 6.42
CA TYR A 128 -2.15 -10.49 5.31
C TYR A 128 -3.17 -9.70 4.50
N ALA A 129 -3.35 -10.09 3.24
CA ALA A 129 -4.39 -9.57 2.37
C ALA A 129 -5.72 -10.27 2.68
N TRP A 130 -6.25 -10.05 3.90
CA TRP A 130 -7.44 -10.72 4.41
C TRP A 130 -8.66 -10.57 3.50
N PHE A 131 -8.85 -9.41 2.87
CA PHE A 131 -9.89 -9.21 1.87
C PHE A 131 -9.80 -10.26 0.76
N ASN A 132 -8.61 -10.41 0.17
CA ASN A 132 -8.35 -11.38 -0.89
C ASN A 132 -8.53 -12.83 -0.42
N ARG A 133 -8.07 -13.17 0.79
CA ARG A 133 -8.27 -14.51 1.37
C ARG A 133 -9.75 -14.86 1.55
N ILE A 134 -10.57 -13.88 1.96
CA ILE A 134 -12.03 -14.05 2.03
C ILE A 134 -12.61 -14.31 0.64
N LEU A 135 -12.17 -13.56 -0.38
CA LEU A 135 -12.63 -13.77 -1.76
C LEU A 135 -12.28 -15.17 -2.27
N LEU A 136 -11.05 -15.63 -2.05
CA LEU A 136 -10.62 -17.00 -2.41
C LEU A 136 -11.43 -18.07 -1.66
N PHE A 137 -11.75 -17.82 -0.39
CA PHE A 137 -12.58 -18.73 0.39
C PHE A 137 -14.01 -18.80 -0.19
N LEU A 138 -14.63 -17.66 -0.50
CA LEU A 138 -15.97 -17.61 -1.11
C LEU A 138 -16.01 -18.34 -2.46
N ARG A 139 -15.02 -18.09 -3.32
CA ARG A 139 -14.83 -18.80 -4.58
C ARG A 139 -14.77 -20.31 -4.39
N ARG A 140 -13.89 -20.79 -3.51
CA ARG A 140 -13.74 -22.23 -3.24
C ARG A 140 -15.00 -22.84 -2.62
N TRP A 141 -15.64 -22.12 -1.70
CA TRP A 141 -16.90 -22.54 -1.10
C TRP A 141 -17.99 -22.71 -2.17
N ALA A 142 -18.09 -21.78 -3.12
CA ALA A 142 -19.07 -21.87 -4.19
C ALA A 142 -18.86 -23.10 -5.08
N ALA A 143 -17.61 -23.43 -5.40
CA ALA A 143 -17.29 -24.67 -6.12
C ALA A 143 -17.68 -25.92 -5.30
N HIS A 144 -17.35 -25.92 -4.00
CA HIS A 144 -17.66 -27.01 -3.08
C HIS A 144 -19.17 -27.27 -2.94
N GLU A 145 -19.99 -26.24 -2.74
CA GLU A 145 -21.46 -26.37 -2.64
C GLU A 145 -22.09 -26.90 -3.94
N ASN A 146 -21.49 -26.60 -5.08
CA ASN A 146 -21.95 -27.07 -6.38
C ASN A 146 -21.37 -28.43 -6.79
N GLY A 147 -20.53 -29.06 -5.94
CA GLY A 147 -19.94 -30.37 -6.22
C GLY A 147 -18.99 -30.39 -7.43
N ILE A 148 -18.40 -29.25 -7.78
CA ILE A 148 -17.44 -29.09 -8.87
C ILE A 148 -16.07 -28.68 -8.32
N SER A 149 -15.00 -28.96 -9.07
CA SER A 149 -13.66 -28.47 -8.68
C SER A 149 -13.54 -26.97 -8.85
N GLU A 150 -12.66 -26.34 -8.07
CA GLU A 150 -12.43 -24.89 -8.15
C GLU A 150 -11.89 -24.49 -9.54
N GLU A 151 -11.06 -25.33 -10.15
CA GLU A 151 -10.48 -25.13 -11.48
C GLU A 151 -11.51 -25.26 -12.60
N GLN A 152 -12.61 -26.00 -12.39
CA GLN A 152 -13.73 -26.06 -13.33
C GLN A 152 -14.64 -24.84 -13.20
N ALA A 153 -14.80 -24.32 -11.98
CA ALA A 153 -15.71 -23.23 -11.69
C ALA A 153 -15.13 -21.85 -12.06
N PHE A 154 -13.84 -21.65 -11.82
CA PHE A 154 -13.19 -20.33 -11.86
C PHE A 154 -11.85 -20.37 -12.61
N PRO A 155 -11.39 -19.24 -13.18
CA PRO A 155 -10.10 -19.22 -13.87
C PRO A 155 -8.97 -19.55 -12.90
N VAL A 156 -7.85 -20.06 -13.40
CA VAL A 156 -6.64 -20.18 -12.59
C VAL A 156 -6.32 -18.81 -11.99
N LYS A 157 -6.19 -18.76 -10.66
CA LYS A 157 -5.82 -17.55 -9.94
C LYS A 157 -4.51 -17.01 -10.54
N PRO A 158 -4.41 -15.71 -10.88
CA PRO A 158 -3.18 -15.16 -11.40
C PRO A 158 -2.07 -15.25 -10.34
N ASP A 159 -0.83 -15.04 -10.77
CA ASP A 159 0.24 -14.78 -9.83
C ASP A 159 0.15 -13.34 -9.31
N GLY A 160 0.83 -13.07 -8.20
CA GLY A 160 0.92 -11.74 -7.63
C GLY A 160 1.65 -10.77 -8.56
N THR A 161 1.11 -9.57 -8.72
CA THR A 161 1.73 -8.51 -9.52
C THR A 161 2.14 -7.32 -8.66
N PHE A 162 3.17 -6.61 -9.12
CA PHE A 162 3.79 -5.53 -8.36
C PHE A 162 3.95 -4.29 -9.23
N LEU A 163 3.26 -3.21 -8.86
CA LEU A 163 3.47 -1.91 -9.46
C LEU A 163 4.64 -1.20 -8.78
N LEU A 164 5.77 -1.11 -9.48
CA LEU A 164 6.92 -0.36 -8.99
C LEU A 164 6.65 1.14 -9.10
N THR A 165 6.85 1.86 -8.01
CA THR A 165 6.68 3.32 -7.96
C THR A 165 7.86 3.97 -7.26
N HIS A 166 8.19 5.19 -7.67
CA HIS A 166 9.30 5.95 -7.08
C HIS A 166 8.90 7.36 -6.71
N ASP A 167 9.17 7.74 -5.47
CA ASP A 167 8.93 9.10 -5.00
C ASP A 167 10.19 9.94 -5.12
N VAL A 168 10.09 11.00 -5.92
CA VAL A 168 11.20 11.93 -6.15
C VAL A 168 11.11 13.04 -5.10
N ASP A 169 11.62 12.77 -3.89
CA ASP A 169 11.65 13.78 -2.82
C ASP A 169 12.86 14.71 -2.89
N TYR A 170 13.99 14.17 -3.36
CA TYR A 170 15.29 14.82 -3.29
C TYR A 170 16.12 14.49 -4.53
N ILE A 171 16.44 15.51 -5.33
CA ILE A 171 17.39 15.38 -6.45
C ILE A 171 18.82 15.80 -6.08
N LYS A 172 18.98 16.37 -4.89
CA LYS A 172 20.25 16.76 -4.29
C LYS A 172 20.14 16.70 -2.78
N LYS A 173 21.28 16.66 -2.10
CA LYS A 173 21.31 16.76 -0.64
C LYS A 173 20.88 18.15 -0.20
N THR A 174 19.90 18.21 0.70
CA THR A 174 19.31 19.47 1.21
C THR A 174 19.40 19.52 2.74
N LEU A 175 19.31 20.71 3.31
CA LEU A 175 19.28 20.88 4.77
C LEU A 175 18.11 20.12 5.44
N PRO A 176 16.86 20.14 4.90
CA PRO A 176 15.79 19.28 5.40
C PRO A 176 16.15 17.79 5.41
N LEU A 177 16.78 17.26 4.36
CA LEU A 177 17.21 15.86 4.31
C LEU A 177 18.24 15.55 5.40
N ILE A 178 19.22 16.43 5.58
CA ILE A 178 20.24 16.30 6.62
C ILE A 178 19.60 16.27 8.01
N ILE A 179 18.68 17.20 8.30
CA ILE A 179 17.97 17.27 9.58
C ILE A 179 17.17 15.99 9.81
N LYS A 180 16.35 15.57 8.83
CA LYS A 180 15.53 14.34 8.95
C LYS A 180 16.39 13.13 9.24
N LYS A 181 17.45 12.91 8.45
CA LYS A 181 18.37 11.80 8.66
C LYS A 181 19.06 11.86 10.02
N SER A 182 19.45 13.06 10.46
CA SER A 182 20.09 13.26 11.77
C SER A 182 19.18 12.84 12.93
N VAL A 183 17.87 13.11 12.84
CA VAL A 183 16.90 12.66 13.87
C VAL A 183 16.87 11.14 13.97
N PHE A 184 16.78 10.43 12.85
CA PHE A 184 16.79 8.97 12.82
C PHE A 184 18.14 8.39 13.28
N ASP A 185 19.26 8.99 12.87
CA ASP A 185 20.60 8.58 13.29
C ASP A 185 20.79 8.75 14.81
N VAL A 186 20.28 9.83 15.39
CA VAL A 186 20.30 10.05 16.86
C VAL A 186 19.44 9.02 17.58
N MET A 187 18.23 8.74 17.11
CA MET A 187 17.37 7.69 17.69
C MET A 187 18.07 6.32 17.63
N ARG A 188 18.71 6.00 16.51
CA ARG A 188 19.47 4.76 16.32
C ARG A 188 20.67 4.69 17.25
N PHE A 189 21.44 5.78 17.38
CA PHE A 189 22.57 5.87 18.28
C PHE A 189 22.17 5.56 19.74
N PHE A 190 21.09 6.18 20.23
CA PHE A 190 20.60 5.90 21.59
C PHE A 190 20.10 4.46 21.76
N LYS A 191 19.43 3.90 20.75
CA LYS A 191 19.00 2.50 20.75
C LYS A 191 20.20 1.55 20.79
N SER A 192 21.23 1.80 19.97
CA SER A 192 22.47 1.01 19.94
C SER A 192 23.22 1.08 21.27
N LEU A 193 23.31 2.26 21.89
CA LEU A 193 23.87 2.42 23.24
C LEU A 193 23.10 1.64 24.31
N ALA A 194 21.76 1.71 24.29
CA ALA A 194 20.91 0.97 25.21
C ALA A 194 21.07 -0.56 25.06
N SER A 195 21.41 -1.03 23.85
CA SER A 195 21.73 -2.43 23.56
C SER A 195 23.22 -2.82 23.73
N LEU A 196 24.04 -1.96 24.34
CA LEU A 196 25.49 -2.16 24.58
C LEU A 196 26.35 -2.35 23.31
N LYS A 197 25.86 -1.93 22.14
CA LYS A 197 26.54 -2.04 20.83
C LYS A 197 27.36 -0.79 20.52
N ILE A 198 28.41 -0.54 21.31
CA ILE A 198 29.21 0.70 21.26
C ILE A 198 29.89 0.92 19.89
N GLY A 199 30.39 -0.14 19.24
CA GLY A 199 31.00 -0.04 17.91
C GLY A 199 30.01 0.43 16.82
N GLU A 200 28.77 -0.06 16.86
CA GLU A 200 27.70 0.38 15.95
C GLU A 200 27.32 1.85 16.20
N ALA A 201 27.35 2.29 17.45
CA ALA A 201 27.08 3.68 17.83
C ALA A 201 28.12 4.66 17.22
N PHE A 202 29.42 4.33 17.31
CA PHE A 202 30.48 5.13 16.68
C PHE A 202 30.39 5.15 15.15
N GLN A 203 30.10 4.01 14.53
CA GLN A 203 29.89 3.94 13.08
C GLN A 203 28.70 4.79 12.63
N THR A 204 27.60 4.77 13.39
CA THR A 204 26.40 5.59 13.13
C THR A 204 26.75 7.08 13.20
N ALA A 205 27.46 7.52 14.24
CA ALA A 205 27.89 8.90 14.39
C ALA A 205 28.83 9.35 13.26
N PHE A 206 29.80 8.52 12.88
CA PHE A 206 30.72 8.81 11.77
C PHE A 206 29.98 8.93 10.43
N LYS A 207 29.07 7.99 10.13
CA LYS A 207 28.22 8.04 8.92
C LYS A 207 27.34 9.29 8.88
N ALA A 208 26.78 9.71 10.02
CA ALA A 208 25.98 10.93 10.11
C ALA A 208 26.82 12.19 9.79
N ILE A 209 28.02 12.29 10.34
CA ILE A 209 28.96 13.40 10.06
C ILE A 209 29.38 13.40 8.58
N GLN A 210 29.78 12.25 8.05
CA GLN A 210 30.17 12.12 6.64
C GLN A 210 29.02 12.50 5.69
N PHE A 211 27.79 12.08 6.03
CA PHE A 211 26.60 12.42 5.25
C PHE A 211 26.35 13.93 5.24
N ALA A 212 26.45 14.59 6.40
CA ALA A 212 26.21 16.04 6.52
C ALA A 212 27.22 16.90 5.75
N LEU A 213 28.49 16.48 5.70
CA LEU A 213 29.58 17.28 5.12
C LEU A 213 29.75 17.14 3.60
N THR A 214 29.08 16.16 2.97
CA THR A 214 29.30 15.85 1.54
C THR A 214 28.13 16.30 0.66
N PRO A 215 28.22 17.43 -0.07
CA PRO A 215 27.18 17.86 -1.01
C PRO A 215 27.07 16.89 -2.19
N ARG A 216 25.83 16.57 -2.62
CA ARG A 216 25.58 15.57 -3.68
C ARG A 216 24.35 15.91 -4.52
N ARG A 217 24.42 15.57 -5.82
CA ARG A 217 23.27 15.47 -6.73
C ARG A 217 22.98 13.99 -6.98
N TYR A 218 21.70 13.64 -7.06
CA TYR A 218 21.23 12.28 -7.29
C TYR A 218 20.81 12.16 -8.75
N ASN A 219 21.74 11.81 -9.64
CA ASN A 219 21.44 11.56 -11.05
C ASN A 219 21.27 10.05 -11.27
N LEU A 220 20.20 9.48 -10.70
CA LEU A 220 20.03 8.02 -10.58
C LEU A 220 18.89 7.45 -11.44
N PHE A 221 18.16 8.30 -12.18
CA PHE A 221 17.00 7.87 -12.97
C PHE A 221 17.36 6.79 -13.99
N SER A 222 18.43 6.98 -14.78
CA SER A 222 18.86 6.00 -15.78
C SER A 222 19.27 4.67 -15.14
N HIS A 223 19.96 4.73 -14.00
CA HIS A 223 20.35 3.52 -13.27
C HIS A 223 19.14 2.71 -12.79
N ILE A 224 18.11 3.37 -12.25
CA ILE A 224 16.88 2.71 -11.81
C ILE A 224 16.17 2.06 -13.01
N VAL A 225 16.02 2.80 -14.11
CA VAL A 225 15.39 2.32 -15.34
C VAL A 225 16.15 1.12 -15.91
N GLU A 226 17.48 1.17 -15.97
CA GLU A 226 18.31 0.06 -16.45
C GLU A 226 18.13 -1.19 -15.58
N LEU A 227 18.12 -1.03 -14.25
CA LEU A 227 17.88 -2.12 -13.30
C LEU A 227 16.50 -2.75 -13.52
N GLU A 228 15.44 -1.95 -13.53
CA GLU A 228 14.06 -2.44 -13.70
C GLU A 228 13.85 -3.10 -15.08
N LYS A 229 14.35 -2.49 -16.15
CA LYS A 229 14.24 -3.07 -17.50
C LYS A 229 14.97 -4.40 -17.61
N SER A 230 16.13 -4.54 -16.96
CA SER A 230 16.84 -5.83 -16.91
C SER A 230 16.03 -6.93 -16.18
N ALA A 231 15.09 -6.53 -15.34
CA ALA A 231 14.13 -7.40 -14.66
C ALA A 231 12.78 -7.54 -15.40
N GLY A 232 12.57 -6.82 -16.50
CA GLY A 232 11.32 -6.85 -17.28
C GLY A 232 10.23 -5.90 -16.76
N TYR A 233 10.58 -4.93 -15.92
CA TYR A 233 9.64 -3.99 -15.30
C TYR A 233 9.84 -2.56 -15.83
N THR A 234 8.77 -1.77 -15.70
CA THR A 234 8.77 -0.30 -15.75
C THR A 234 8.05 0.22 -14.52
N SER A 235 8.21 1.50 -14.20
CA SER A 235 7.67 2.10 -12.98
C SER A 235 6.90 3.39 -13.20
N VAL A 236 6.19 3.82 -12.16
CA VAL A 236 5.62 5.15 -12.03
C VAL A 236 6.56 6.04 -11.21
N PHE A 237 7.01 7.18 -11.74
CA PHE A 237 7.76 8.16 -10.96
C PHE A 237 6.85 9.32 -10.54
N ASN A 238 6.71 9.54 -9.24
CA ASN A 238 5.88 10.61 -8.68
C ASN A 238 6.73 11.87 -8.45
N PHE A 239 6.39 12.96 -9.14
CA PHE A 239 7.13 14.22 -9.10
C PHE A 239 6.41 15.32 -8.33
N TYR A 240 7.20 16.06 -7.57
CA TYR A 240 6.74 17.22 -6.84
C TYR A 240 6.56 18.43 -7.78
N PRO A 241 5.36 19.03 -7.82
CA PRO A 241 5.01 20.06 -8.79
C PRO A 241 5.49 21.46 -8.43
N GLY A 242 6.24 21.63 -7.32
CA GLY A 242 6.94 22.88 -7.03
C GLY A 242 6.04 24.04 -6.58
N ARG A 243 5.42 23.98 -5.39
CA ARG A 243 4.83 25.16 -4.71
C ARG A 243 4.42 24.89 -3.25
N SER A 244 5.33 25.05 -2.30
CA SER A 244 4.97 24.88 -0.89
C SER A 244 3.98 25.97 -0.42
N VAL A 245 2.85 25.54 0.14
CA VAL A 245 1.72 26.42 0.49
C VAL A 245 1.94 27.21 1.79
N SER A 246 2.95 26.85 2.61
CA SER A 246 3.13 27.44 3.93
C SER A 246 4.60 27.59 4.37
N LYS A 247 4.86 28.53 5.28
CA LYS A 247 6.15 28.66 5.97
C LYS A 247 6.51 27.47 6.87
N LYS A 248 5.60 26.50 7.10
CA LYS A 248 5.88 25.28 7.89
C LYS A 248 6.20 24.08 7.01
N SER A 249 5.80 24.09 5.74
CA SER A 249 5.95 22.95 4.83
C SER A 249 7.30 22.90 4.11
N TRP A 250 8.15 23.93 4.22
CA TRP A 250 9.50 23.92 3.63
C TRP A 250 10.44 22.82 4.15
N LEU A 251 10.20 22.31 5.38
CA LEU A 251 10.94 21.16 5.93
C LEU A 251 10.39 19.82 5.44
N LEU A 252 9.14 19.80 5.00
CA LEU A 252 8.41 18.60 4.66
C LEU A 252 8.47 18.34 3.16
N ASP A 253 8.18 19.35 2.34
CA ASP A 253 8.15 19.33 0.88
C ASP A 253 9.55 19.26 0.24
N PRO A 254 9.66 18.69 -0.98
CA PRO A 254 10.87 18.78 -1.79
C PRO A 254 11.23 20.23 -2.11
N SER A 255 12.52 20.47 -2.32
CA SER A 255 13.05 21.82 -2.58
C SER A 255 13.43 22.08 -4.03
N TYR A 256 13.16 21.14 -4.94
CA TYR A 256 13.44 21.32 -6.36
C TYR A 256 12.23 21.92 -7.08
N SER A 257 12.51 22.49 -8.25
CA SER A 257 11.52 22.99 -9.19
C SER A 257 11.36 22.01 -10.36
N LEU A 258 10.23 22.05 -11.07
CA LEU A 258 10.01 21.15 -12.22
C LEU A 258 11.04 21.40 -13.33
N GLU A 259 11.54 22.64 -13.44
CA GLU A 259 12.61 23.02 -14.34
C GLU A 259 13.91 22.23 -14.04
N ASP A 260 14.19 21.94 -12.76
CA ASP A 260 15.37 21.17 -12.36
C ASP A 260 15.30 19.69 -12.81
N VAL A 261 14.08 19.17 -13.05
CA VAL A 261 13.83 17.75 -13.35
C VAL A 261 13.21 17.52 -14.73
N ALA A 262 12.96 18.57 -15.51
CA ALA A 262 12.33 18.47 -16.83
C ALA A 262 13.03 17.47 -17.75
N GLY A 263 14.36 17.46 -17.77
CA GLY A 263 15.13 16.50 -18.56
C GLY A 263 14.99 15.05 -18.08
N ALA A 264 14.83 14.84 -16.77
CA ALA A 264 14.57 13.51 -16.22
C ALA A 264 13.15 13.03 -16.55
N ILE A 265 12.15 13.91 -16.47
CA ILE A 265 10.77 13.61 -16.86
C ILE A 265 10.72 13.18 -18.33
N ALA A 266 11.34 13.95 -19.24
CA ALA A 266 11.37 13.62 -20.65
C ALA A 266 12.04 12.26 -20.93
N TYR A 267 13.18 12.00 -20.29
CA TYR A 267 13.87 10.71 -20.37
C TYR A 267 13.00 9.55 -19.88
N LEU A 268 12.34 9.70 -18.73
CA LEU A 268 11.48 8.66 -18.16
C LEU A 268 10.29 8.34 -19.08
N GLU A 269 9.64 9.34 -19.68
CA GLU A 269 8.58 9.12 -20.67
C GLU A 269 9.10 8.41 -21.94
N GLU A 270 10.32 8.74 -22.39
CA GLU A 270 10.95 8.06 -23.54
C GLU A 270 11.27 6.59 -23.24
N GLU A 271 11.63 6.28 -21.99
CA GLU A 271 11.90 4.92 -21.54
C GLU A 271 10.63 4.11 -21.24
N GLY A 272 9.44 4.72 -21.32
CA GLY A 272 8.14 4.07 -21.09
C GLY A 272 7.68 4.06 -19.64
N CYS A 273 8.31 4.84 -18.76
CA CYS A 273 7.85 5.04 -17.40
C CYS A 273 6.65 6.01 -17.36
N GLU A 274 5.75 5.79 -16.41
CA GLU A 274 4.63 6.70 -16.16
C GLU A 274 5.05 7.82 -15.20
N ILE A 275 4.51 9.03 -15.40
CA ILE A 275 4.73 10.16 -14.51
C ILE A 275 3.48 10.45 -13.68
N GLY A 276 3.61 10.33 -12.36
CA GLY A 276 2.57 10.60 -11.37
C GLY A 276 2.75 11.93 -10.66
N LEU A 277 1.66 12.46 -10.11
CA LEU A 277 1.66 13.63 -9.25
C LEU A 277 2.10 13.29 -7.83
N HIS A 278 3.11 13.98 -7.31
CA HIS A 278 3.51 13.95 -5.90
C HIS A 278 3.19 15.30 -5.22
N PRO A 279 1.92 15.56 -4.88
CA PRO A 279 1.48 16.89 -4.43
C PRO A 279 2.15 17.30 -3.12
N THR A 280 2.08 18.58 -2.79
CA THR A 280 2.58 19.08 -1.49
C THR A 280 1.97 18.35 -0.29
N TYR A 281 2.70 18.33 0.82
CA TYR A 281 2.27 17.75 2.09
C TYR A 281 0.90 18.26 2.58
N GLY A 282 0.56 19.52 2.27
CA GLY A 282 -0.70 20.15 2.68
C GLY A 282 -1.87 19.93 1.72
N CYS A 283 -1.69 19.21 0.61
CA CYS A 283 -2.68 19.13 -0.46
C CYS A 283 -3.85 18.15 -0.18
N TRP A 284 -3.66 17.24 0.77
CA TRP A 284 -4.51 16.05 1.01
C TRP A 284 -6.02 16.29 1.21
N GLU A 285 -6.48 17.51 1.46
CA GLU A 285 -7.91 17.86 1.61
C GLU A 285 -8.37 18.97 0.64
N ASN A 286 -7.52 19.38 -0.30
CA ASN A 286 -7.74 20.57 -1.13
C ASN A 286 -7.72 20.23 -2.63
N GLY A 287 -8.88 19.88 -3.18
CA GLY A 287 -9.02 19.53 -4.61
C GLY A 287 -8.65 20.67 -5.56
N LYS A 288 -8.81 21.93 -5.16
CA LYS A 288 -8.34 23.07 -5.96
C LYS A 288 -6.81 23.10 -6.05
N LEU A 289 -6.13 22.88 -4.93
CA LEU A 289 -4.67 22.85 -4.91
C LEU A 289 -4.13 21.65 -5.70
N TYR A 290 -4.79 20.49 -5.63
CA TYR A 290 -4.47 19.35 -6.48
C TYR A 290 -4.56 19.72 -7.97
N ASN A 291 -5.67 20.34 -8.39
CA ASN A 291 -5.85 20.82 -9.78
C ASN A 291 -4.73 21.78 -10.20
N GLU A 292 -4.41 22.78 -9.37
CA GLU A 292 -3.34 23.74 -9.65
C GLU A 292 -1.99 23.04 -9.81
N GLN A 293 -1.67 22.10 -8.92
CA GLN A 293 -0.41 21.36 -8.90
C GLN A 293 -0.29 20.36 -10.05
N LYS A 294 -1.38 19.65 -10.37
CA LYS A 294 -1.50 18.80 -11.55
C LYS A 294 -1.24 19.60 -12.82
N ALA A 295 -1.89 20.76 -12.97
CA ALA A 295 -1.70 21.64 -14.13
C ALA A 295 -0.28 22.22 -14.25
N LEU A 296 0.50 22.29 -13.15
CA LEU A 296 1.92 22.66 -13.22
C LEU A 296 2.77 21.51 -13.78
N LEU A 297 2.54 20.28 -13.29
CA LEU A 297 3.25 19.09 -13.76
C LEU A 297 2.91 18.79 -15.23
N ASP A 298 1.64 18.86 -15.61
CA ASP A 298 1.15 18.55 -16.97
C ASP A 298 1.82 19.40 -18.07
N LYS A 299 2.38 20.57 -17.74
CA LYS A 299 3.15 21.39 -18.70
C LYS A 299 4.45 20.73 -19.18
N TYR A 300 4.93 19.74 -18.43
CA TYR A 300 6.17 19.01 -18.70
C TYR A 300 5.93 17.61 -19.27
N LEU A 301 4.66 17.20 -19.42
CA LEU A 301 4.28 15.86 -19.86
C LEU A 301 3.71 15.87 -21.27
N LYS A 302 3.85 14.74 -21.99
CA LYS A 302 3.21 14.54 -23.30
C LYS A 302 1.71 14.35 -23.17
N THR A 303 1.28 13.72 -22.08
CA THR A 303 -0.12 13.49 -21.73
C THR A 303 -0.37 13.91 -20.28
N PRO A 304 -1.53 14.49 -19.95
CA PRO A 304 -1.86 14.85 -18.57
C PRO A 304 -1.70 13.64 -17.63
N THR A 305 -1.15 13.87 -16.44
CA THR A 305 -1.03 12.80 -15.44
C THR A 305 -2.41 12.39 -14.92
N GLU A 306 -2.59 11.10 -14.65
CA GLU A 306 -3.79 10.54 -14.02
C GLU A 306 -3.48 9.84 -12.70
N SER A 307 -2.20 9.67 -12.38
CA SER A 307 -1.73 8.95 -11.20
C SER A 307 -1.27 9.91 -10.12
N VAL A 308 -1.48 9.53 -8.86
CA VAL A 308 -1.09 10.32 -7.71
C VAL A 308 -0.57 9.45 -6.58
N ARG A 309 0.42 9.98 -5.87
CA ARG A 309 0.80 9.54 -4.54
C ARG A 309 0.96 10.73 -3.64
N GLN A 310 0.09 10.88 -2.65
CA GLN A 310 0.13 12.00 -1.71
C GLN A 310 1.39 11.94 -0.85
N HIS A 311 2.13 13.05 -0.84
CA HIS A 311 3.38 13.15 -0.09
C HIS A 311 3.20 12.88 1.40
N TRP A 312 4.17 12.17 1.99
CA TRP A 312 4.15 11.59 3.35
C TRP A 312 3.04 10.56 3.59
N LEU A 313 2.50 10.00 2.52
CA LEU A 313 1.30 9.17 2.54
C LEU A 313 0.15 9.88 3.27
N ARG A 314 0.14 11.22 3.36
CA ARG A 314 -0.74 11.93 4.29
C ARG A 314 -2.19 11.79 3.85
N PHE A 315 -2.94 10.96 4.57
CA PHE A 315 -4.24 10.51 4.11
C PHE A 315 -5.36 10.84 5.11
N SER A 316 -6.57 10.99 4.58
CA SER A 316 -7.85 11.00 5.28
C SER A 316 -8.86 10.22 4.44
N TRP A 317 -9.51 9.25 5.05
CA TRP A 317 -10.58 8.47 4.41
C TRP A 317 -11.76 9.33 3.97
N GLN A 318 -11.97 10.48 4.61
CA GLN A 318 -13.08 11.38 4.31
C GLN A 318 -12.76 12.38 3.18
N SER A 319 -11.49 12.72 2.98
CA SER A 319 -11.15 13.93 2.21
C SER A 319 -10.17 13.70 1.07
N THR A 320 -9.28 12.72 1.20
CA THR A 320 -8.14 12.64 0.27
C THR A 320 -8.53 12.13 -1.11
N TRP A 321 -9.25 11.02 -1.20
CA TRP A 321 -9.70 10.51 -2.50
C TRP A 321 -10.67 11.46 -3.17
N GLU A 322 -11.60 12.08 -2.43
CA GLU A 322 -12.50 13.08 -3.01
C GLU A 322 -11.73 14.30 -3.55
N ALA A 323 -10.75 14.82 -2.80
CA ALA A 323 -9.91 15.91 -3.28
C ALA A 323 -9.10 15.53 -4.53
N GLN A 324 -8.59 14.30 -4.61
CA GLN A 324 -7.87 13.79 -5.78
C GLN A 324 -8.81 13.62 -6.99
N ARG A 325 -9.99 13.04 -6.81
CA ARG A 325 -11.01 12.85 -7.85
C ARG A 325 -11.50 14.18 -8.42
N LEU A 326 -11.74 15.18 -7.57
CA LEU A 326 -12.09 16.54 -8.00
C LEU A 326 -10.99 17.22 -8.82
N ALA A 327 -9.77 16.67 -8.81
CA ALA A 327 -8.66 17.10 -9.66
C ALA A 327 -8.45 16.25 -10.91
N ASP A 328 -9.43 15.44 -11.27
CA ASP A 328 -9.42 14.55 -12.44
C ASP A 328 -8.25 13.53 -12.44
N LEU A 329 -7.71 13.25 -11.26
CA LEU A 329 -6.84 12.09 -11.06
C LEU A 329 -7.70 10.83 -11.08
N LYS A 330 -7.15 9.73 -11.58
CA LYS A 330 -7.86 8.46 -11.79
C LYS A 330 -7.30 7.32 -10.96
N ARG A 331 -6.01 7.36 -10.61
CA ARG A 331 -5.31 6.28 -9.91
C ARG A 331 -4.54 6.81 -8.72
N ASP A 332 -4.80 6.26 -7.54
CA ASP A 332 -4.06 6.57 -6.31
C ASP A 332 -3.29 5.35 -5.82
N THR A 333 -2.06 5.58 -5.34
CA THR A 333 -1.24 4.55 -4.69
C THR A 333 -0.88 4.94 -3.25
N THR A 334 -1.55 5.91 -2.64
CA THR A 334 -1.18 6.49 -1.34
C THR A 334 -1.38 5.54 -0.16
N LEU A 335 -2.31 4.59 -0.25
CA LEU A 335 -2.80 3.83 0.90
C LEU A 335 -1.74 2.84 1.44
N LEU A 336 -0.92 3.31 2.38
CA LEU A 336 0.10 2.58 3.14
C LEU A 336 0.28 3.22 4.53
N TRP A 337 0.93 2.51 5.47
CA TRP A 337 1.40 3.06 6.74
C TRP A 337 2.82 3.68 6.63
N ASN A 338 3.06 4.84 7.23
CA ASN A 338 4.39 5.46 7.26
C ASN A 338 5.40 4.65 8.09
N ASP A 339 4.93 4.01 9.15
CA ASP A 339 5.74 3.44 10.24
C ASP A 339 5.85 1.91 10.19
N ARG A 340 5.17 1.24 9.25
CA ARG A 340 5.27 -0.22 9.07
C ARG A 340 4.90 -0.66 7.64
N PRO A 341 5.48 -1.77 7.15
CA PRO A 341 4.95 -2.44 5.97
C PRO A 341 3.64 -3.17 6.30
N GLY A 342 2.94 -3.57 5.25
CA GLY A 342 1.72 -4.36 5.33
C GLY A 342 0.53 -3.74 4.61
N PHE A 343 -0.56 -4.50 4.58
CA PHE A 343 -1.78 -4.19 3.85
C PHE A 343 -2.69 -3.30 4.71
N ARG A 344 -2.62 -1.97 4.54
CA ARG A 344 -3.33 -1.01 5.42
C ARG A 344 -4.84 -1.23 5.53
N ASN A 345 -5.50 -1.63 4.44
CA ASN A 345 -6.90 -2.05 4.41
C ASN A 345 -7.04 -3.55 4.07
N SER A 346 -6.00 -4.34 4.36
CA SER A 346 -5.94 -5.79 4.16
C SER A 346 -6.30 -6.25 2.74
N THR A 347 -6.05 -5.38 1.75
CA THR A 347 -6.41 -5.58 0.35
C THR A 347 -5.16 -5.53 -0.52
N ALA A 348 -5.10 -6.41 -1.51
CA ALA A 348 -4.10 -6.47 -2.57
C ALA A 348 -4.81 -6.51 -3.93
N LEU A 349 -5.61 -5.49 -4.22
CA LEU A 349 -6.37 -5.32 -5.46
C LEU A 349 -6.56 -3.83 -5.75
N TRP A 350 -6.78 -3.49 -7.01
CA TRP A 350 -7.40 -2.23 -7.37
C TRP A 350 -8.88 -2.24 -6.96
N PHE A 351 -9.34 -1.13 -6.39
CA PHE A 351 -10.74 -0.95 -6.07
C PHE A 351 -11.16 0.52 -6.23
N SER A 352 -12.43 0.76 -6.51
CA SER A 352 -13.01 2.10 -6.48
C SER A 352 -13.49 2.41 -5.07
N PRO A 353 -12.90 3.40 -4.36
CA PRO A 353 -13.32 3.74 -3.00
C PRO A 353 -14.80 4.09 -2.88
N LEU A 354 -15.31 4.04 -1.64
CA LEU A 354 -16.63 4.56 -1.32
C LEU A 354 -16.52 6.00 -0.82
N ASP A 355 -17.37 6.89 -1.37
CA ASP A 355 -17.64 8.21 -0.84
C ASP A 355 -19.10 8.30 -0.40
N ASP A 356 -19.33 8.61 0.88
CA ASP A 356 -20.64 8.59 1.55
C ASP A 356 -21.52 7.34 1.25
N GLY A 357 -20.88 6.19 1.05
CA GLY A 357 -21.55 4.92 0.79
C GLY A 357 -21.89 4.64 -0.69
N GLU A 358 -21.39 5.46 -1.60
CA GLU A 358 -21.51 5.29 -3.05
C GLU A 358 -20.13 5.04 -3.68
N VAL A 359 -20.09 4.23 -4.74
CA VAL A 359 -18.84 3.88 -5.43
C VAL A 359 -18.31 5.09 -6.20
N MET A 360 -17.02 5.36 -6.03
CA MET A 360 -16.34 6.46 -6.69
C MET A 360 -15.96 6.08 -8.13
N ASP A 361 -16.93 6.21 -9.04
CA ASP A 361 -16.75 5.85 -10.46
C ASP A 361 -15.60 6.62 -11.13
N GLY A 362 -14.82 5.91 -11.95
CA GLY A 362 -13.68 6.49 -12.69
C GLY A 362 -12.46 6.80 -11.83
N PHE A 363 -12.45 6.40 -10.55
CA PHE A 363 -11.30 6.51 -9.67
C PHE A 363 -10.97 5.12 -9.08
N GLN A 364 -9.69 4.76 -9.06
CA GLN A 364 -9.23 3.52 -8.47
C GLN A 364 -8.05 3.76 -7.53
N ALA A 365 -8.01 3.02 -6.43
CA ALA A 365 -6.89 2.97 -5.51
C ALA A 365 -6.23 1.59 -5.55
N LEU A 366 -4.90 1.57 -5.59
CA LEU A 366 -4.09 0.37 -5.35
C LEU A 366 -3.33 0.56 -4.03
N PRO A 367 -3.58 -0.28 -3.01
CA PRO A 367 -2.81 -0.22 -1.77
C PRO A 367 -1.30 -0.38 -2.05
N THR A 368 -0.50 0.45 -1.39
CA THR A 368 0.94 0.20 -1.29
C THR A 368 1.18 -0.61 -0.03
N ALA A 369 1.99 -1.66 -0.10
CA ALA A 369 2.28 -2.48 1.08
C ALA A 369 3.73 -2.34 1.58
N ILE A 370 4.62 -1.85 0.72
CA ILE A 370 6.07 -1.84 0.94
C ILE A 370 6.62 -0.46 0.61
N MET A 371 7.36 0.11 1.55
CA MET A 371 8.19 1.30 1.34
C MET A 371 9.62 1.04 1.84
N ASP A 372 10.62 1.51 1.09
CA ASP A 372 12.03 1.43 1.47
C ASP A 372 12.30 1.75 2.95
N SER A 373 11.82 2.88 3.46
CA SER A 373 12.08 3.36 4.82
C SER A 373 11.64 2.37 5.91
N HIS A 374 10.63 1.53 5.67
CA HIS A 374 10.21 0.45 6.59
C HIS A 374 11.34 -0.54 6.89
N PHE A 375 12.25 -0.70 5.94
CA PHE A 375 13.34 -1.66 6.00
C PHE A 375 14.69 -1.03 6.38
N PHE A 376 14.75 0.28 6.60
CA PHE A 376 16.02 0.92 6.90
C PHE A 376 15.97 1.98 7.98
N ASP A 377 14.89 2.76 8.09
CA ASP A 377 14.80 3.85 9.07
C ASP A 377 14.31 3.35 10.43
N TYR A 378 13.47 2.31 10.44
CA TYR A 378 12.78 1.84 11.65
C TYR A 378 13.40 0.61 12.32
N THR A 379 14.54 0.12 11.82
CA THR A 379 15.17 -1.13 12.32
C THR A 379 16.69 -1.14 12.14
N THR A 380 17.34 -1.99 12.94
CA THR A 380 18.80 -2.23 12.93
C THR A 380 19.11 -3.68 12.51
N ALA A 381 18.12 -4.39 11.96
CA ALA A 381 18.29 -5.76 11.49
C ALA A 381 19.21 -5.82 10.26
N ASP A 382 19.88 -6.96 10.08
CA ASP A 382 20.72 -7.23 8.92
C ASP A 382 19.87 -7.41 7.64
N GLU A 383 20.52 -7.30 6.49
CA GLU A 383 19.86 -7.36 5.18
C GLU A 383 19.12 -8.68 4.92
N GLN A 384 19.58 -9.81 5.47
CA GLN A 384 18.91 -11.09 5.29
C GLN A 384 17.59 -11.14 6.07
N THR A 385 17.61 -10.67 7.31
CA THR A 385 16.38 -10.52 8.13
C THR A 385 15.39 -9.58 7.46
N GLN A 386 15.89 -8.48 6.90
CA GLN A 386 15.06 -7.49 6.22
C GLN A 386 14.46 -8.01 4.92
N PHE A 387 15.25 -8.77 4.16
CA PHE A 387 14.74 -9.46 2.98
C PHE A 387 13.70 -10.53 3.34
N ALA A 388 13.88 -11.30 4.42
CA ALA A 388 12.87 -12.26 4.86
C ALA A 388 11.54 -11.57 5.21
N ARG A 389 11.59 -10.43 5.90
CA ARG A 389 10.41 -9.62 6.22
C ARG A 389 9.76 -9.02 4.96
N LEU A 390 10.56 -8.54 4.00
CA LEU A 390 10.06 -8.07 2.71
C LEU A 390 9.37 -9.22 1.97
N LYS A 391 10.03 -10.38 1.90
CA LYS A 391 9.58 -11.58 1.22
C LYS A 391 8.23 -12.06 1.76
N HIS A 392 7.98 -11.96 3.07
CA HIS A 392 6.66 -12.26 3.66
C HIS A 392 5.51 -11.55 2.93
N TYR A 393 5.63 -10.24 2.67
CA TYR A 393 4.58 -9.49 1.98
C TYR A 393 4.52 -9.82 0.48
N LEU A 394 5.65 -10.08 -0.17
CA LEU A 394 5.68 -10.50 -1.58
C LEU A 394 5.06 -11.90 -1.75
N ASP A 395 5.33 -12.81 -0.82
CA ASP A 395 4.75 -14.16 -0.77
C ASP A 395 3.24 -14.09 -0.59
N GLU A 396 2.73 -13.22 0.28
CA GLU A 396 1.31 -13.04 0.49
C GLU A 396 0.60 -12.56 -0.79
N VAL A 397 1.16 -11.57 -1.49
CA VAL A 397 0.60 -11.06 -2.75
C VAL A 397 0.52 -12.18 -3.80
N ARG A 398 1.56 -13.01 -3.90
CA ARG A 398 1.57 -14.19 -4.80
C ARG A 398 0.59 -15.25 -4.37
N PHE A 399 0.54 -15.57 -3.08
CA PHE A 399 -0.38 -16.52 -2.49
C PHE A 399 -1.82 -16.15 -2.86
N VAL A 400 -2.21 -14.88 -2.65
CA VAL A 400 -3.56 -14.43 -3.01
C VAL A 400 -3.73 -14.09 -4.49
N GLY A 401 -2.66 -14.08 -5.30
CA GLY A 401 -2.73 -13.65 -6.70
C GLY A 401 -3.22 -12.21 -6.84
N GLY A 402 -2.80 -11.33 -5.93
CA GLY A 402 -3.24 -9.95 -5.86
C GLY A 402 -2.30 -8.98 -6.59
N GLU A 403 -2.62 -7.70 -6.49
CA GLU A 403 -1.78 -6.60 -6.99
C GLU A 403 -1.49 -5.64 -5.83
N ILE A 404 -0.24 -5.15 -5.71
CA ILE A 404 0.10 -4.04 -4.81
C ILE A 404 1.04 -3.05 -5.49
N ALA A 405 1.07 -1.82 -4.98
CA ALA A 405 2.16 -0.91 -5.26
C ALA A 405 3.31 -1.09 -4.27
N ILE A 406 4.52 -0.81 -4.75
CA ILE A 406 5.76 -0.76 -3.98
C ILE A 406 6.36 0.63 -4.19
N VAL A 407 6.79 1.30 -3.12
CA VAL A 407 7.44 2.61 -3.23
C VAL A 407 8.90 2.55 -2.78
N TRP A 408 9.78 3.04 -3.66
CA TRP A 408 11.20 3.21 -3.37
C TRP A 408 11.62 4.64 -3.71
N HIS A 409 12.32 5.33 -2.83
CA HIS A 409 12.68 6.72 -3.13
C HIS A 409 13.93 6.76 -4.03
N HIS A 410 13.89 7.54 -5.10
CA HIS A 410 14.98 7.65 -6.08
C HIS A 410 16.38 7.85 -5.47
N ARG A 411 16.49 8.63 -4.38
CA ARG A 411 17.76 8.90 -3.69
C ARG A 411 18.45 7.66 -3.11
N VAL A 412 17.69 6.60 -2.80
CA VAL A 412 18.16 5.46 -2.00
C VAL A 412 18.96 4.44 -2.82
N PHE A 413 19.01 4.65 -4.14
CA PHE A 413 19.90 3.93 -5.03
C PHE A 413 21.35 4.45 -4.97
N HIS A 414 21.59 5.60 -4.33
CA HIS A 414 22.95 6.07 -4.13
C HIS A 414 23.67 5.20 -3.09
N PRO A 415 24.92 4.76 -3.32
CA PRO A 415 25.68 3.92 -2.38
C PRO A 415 25.80 4.49 -0.96
N GLU A 416 25.70 5.82 -0.80
CA GLU A 416 25.77 6.48 0.52
C GLU A 416 24.59 6.16 1.44
N THR A 417 23.45 5.74 0.88
CA THR A 417 22.27 5.31 1.64
C THR A 417 22.36 3.82 1.96
N GLY A 418 22.89 3.02 1.03
CA GLY A 418 23.12 1.59 1.19
C GLY A 418 21.85 0.74 1.03
N TRP A 419 20.79 1.28 0.41
CA TRP A 419 19.48 0.62 0.33
C TRP A 419 19.20 -0.05 -1.02
N GLY A 420 20.01 0.25 -2.04
CA GLY A 420 19.87 -0.33 -3.39
C GLY A 420 19.96 -1.85 -3.44
N GLY A 421 20.79 -2.49 -2.59
CA GLY A 421 20.95 -3.95 -2.59
C GLY A 421 19.67 -4.72 -2.22
N LEU A 422 18.85 -4.19 -1.31
CA LEU A 422 17.56 -4.81 -0.97
C LEU A 422 16.56 -4.70 -2.14
N TYR A 423 16.63 -3.61 -2.89
CA TYR A 423 15.80 -3.42 -4.08
C TYR A 423 16.21 -4.36 -5.22
N GLU A 424 17.50 -4.58 -5.43
CA GLU A 424 17.96 -5.61 -6.38
C GLU A 424 17.48 -7.01 -5.99
N LYS A 425 17.49 -7.34 -4.69
CA LYS A 425 16.91 -8.60 -4.20
C LYS A 425 15.39 -8.67 -4.42
N LEU A 426 14.68 -7.56 -4.23
CA LEU A 426 13.26 -7.44 -4.55
C LEU A 426 13.02 -7.73 -6.03
N LEU A 427 13.73 -7.05 -6.94
CA LEU A 427 13.62 -7.24 -8.38
C LEU A 427 13.92 -8.68 -8.79
N ASN A 428 14.99 -9.27 -8.26
CA ASN A 428 15.33 -10.67 -8.53
C ASN A 428 14.24 -11.62 -8.04
N TYR A 429 13.67 -11.37 -6.86
CA TYR A 429 12.58 -12.19 -6.32
C TYR A 429 11.31 -12.12 -7.19
N ILE A 430 10.93 -10.91 -7.62
CA ILE A 430 9.74 -10.74 -8.45
C ILE A 430 9.97 -11.32 -9.86
N LYS A 431 11.16 -11.15 -10.44
CA LYS A 431 11.56 -11.70 -11.75
C LYS A 431 11.65 -13.23 -11.80
N LEU A 432 12.35 -13.87 -10.84
CA LEU A 432 12.64 -15.31 -10.92
C LEU A 432 11.38 -16.17 -11.05
N ALA A 433 10.28 -15.78 -10.39
CA ALA A 433 9.03 -16.50 -10.53
C ALA A 433 8.28 -16.20 -11.83
N ASP A 434 8.62 -15.11 -12.54
CA ASP A 434 8.10 -14.84 -13.89
C ASP A 434 8.84 -15.69 -14.93
N ASP A 435 10.14 -15.92 -14.73
CA ASP A 435 10.98 -16.74 -15.61
C ASP A 435 10.74 -18.25 -15.44
N GLU A 436 10.44 -18.76 -14.23
CA GLU A 436 10.08 -20.18 -14.00
C GLU A 436 8.80 -20.63 -14.74
N LYS A 437 8.09 -19.70 -15.39
CA LYS A 437 6.84 -19.94 -16.14
C LYS A 437 7.00 -19.88 -17.66
N ARG A 438 8.13 -19.42 -18.18
CA ARG A 438 8.44 -19.38 -19.62
C ARG A 438 9.22 -20.62 -20.03
#